data_AF-A0A733V0Z1-F1
#
_entry.id   AF-A0A733V0Z1-F1
#
_cell.length_a   1.000
_cell.length_b   1.000
_cell.length_c   1.000
_cell.angle_alpha   90.00
_cell.angle_beta   90.00
_cell.angle_gamma   90.00
#
_symmetry.space_group_name_H-M   'P 1'
#
loop_
_entity.id
_entity.type
_entity.pdbx_description
1 polymer ?
#
loop_
_entity_poly.entity_id
_entity_poly.type
_entity_poly.pdbx_seq_one_letter_code
_entity_poly.pdbx_strand_id
1 'polypeptide(L)'
;MNKRIESLQALRGIAAILVMLFHYRFYLRGQDESGTTIWDALFGWGIIGVDIFFIISGFIMVYTTQNYTQCLFSTKRFLINRAIRILPMYYIGLLITFLLSGAMSTFHYPEKVQNL
;
A
#
# COMPACT_ATOMS: atom_id res chain seq x y z
N MET A 1 -2.02 22.58 -20.97
CA MET A 1 -1.41 22.94 -19.67
C MET A 1 -1.91 21.94 -18.62
N ASN A 2 -1.14 20.90 -18.31
CA ASN A 2 -1.53 19.89 -17.31
C ASN A 2 -1.51 20.53 -15.91
N LYS A 3 -2.65 21.05 -15.45
CA LYS A 3 -2.80 21.49 -14.05
C LYS A 3 -2.77 20.25 -13.17
N ARG A 4 -1.59 19.92 -12.66
CA ARG A 4 -1.47 18.99 -11.55
C ARG A 4 -2.12 19.65 -10.34
N ILE A 5 -3.10 18.97 -9.76
CA ILE A 5 -3.75 19.43 -8.54
C ILE A 5 -2.85 18.95 -7.40
N GLU A 6 -1.79 19.71 -7.13
CA GLU A 6 -0.77 19.38 -6.13
C GLU A 6 -1.39 19.16 -4.74
N SER A 7 -2.45 19.92 -4.40
CA SER A 7 -3.19 19.75 -3.14
C SER A 7 -3.81 18.35 -2.98
N LEU A 8 -4.34 17.75 -4.06
CA LEU A 8 -4.88 16.39 -4.02
C LEU A 8 -3.78 15.34 -3.94
N GLN A 9 -2.60 15.61 -4.51
CA GLN A 9 -1.45 14.72 -4.37
C GLN A 9 -0.90 14.74 -2.94
N ALA A 10 -0.80 15.93 -2.33
CA ALA A 10 -0.44 16.08 -0.93
C ALA A 10 -1.43 15.36 -0.01
N LEU A 11 -2.74 15.49 -0.27
CA LEU A 11 -3.77 14.80 0.52
C LEU A 11 -3.68 13.27 0.41
N ARG A 12 -3.33 12.73 -0.78
CA ARG A 12 -3.02 11.29 -0.92
C ARG A 12 -1.80 10.88 -0.09
N GLY A 13 -0.78 11.73 0.00
CA GLY A 13 0.38 11.50 0.86
C GLY A 13 0.00 11.42 2.33
N ILE A 14 -0.81 12.38 2.81
CA ILE A 14 -1.33 12.39 4.19
C ILE A 14 -2.16 11.13 4.46
N ALA A 15 -3.07 10.78 3.55
CA ALA A 15 -3.90 9.58 3.66
C ALA A 15 -3.05 8.30 3.74
N ALA A 16 -2.01 8.17 2.90
CA ALA A 16 -1.09 7.03 2.96
C ALA A 16 -0.32 6.93 4.28
N ILE A 17 0.09 8.08 4.86
CA ILE A 17 0.75 8.11 6.18
C ILE A 17 -0.21 7.65 7.28
N LEU A 18 -1.47 8.08 7.26
CA LEU A 18 -2.49 7.63 8.21
C LEU A 18 -2.69 6.11 8.15
N VAL A 19 -2.73 5.53 6.95
CA VAL A 19 -2.83 4.07 6.75
C VAL A 19 -1.58 3.35 7.25
N MET A 20 -0.40 3.89 6.97
CA MET A 20 0.86 3.34 7.48
C MET A 20 0.87 3.31 9.01
N LEU A 21 0.50 4.42 9.67
CA LEU A 21 0.44 4.51 11.13
C LEU A 21 -0.58 3.55 11.74
N PHE A 22 -1.74 3.38 11.09
CA PHE A 22 -2.75 2.42 11.50
C PHE A 22 -2.22 0.98 11.54
N HIS A 23 -1.43 0.58 10.54
CA HIS A 23 -0.82 -0.76 10.50
C HIS A 23 0.39 -0.86 11.44
N TYR A 24 1.22 0.19 11.51
CA TYR A 24 2.40 0.20 12.35
C TYR A 24 2.08 0.12 13.85
N ARG A 25 0.90 0.58 14.25
CA ARG A 25 0.36 0.37 15.60
C ARG A 25 0.39 -1.08 16.06
N PHE A 26 0.08 -2.05 15.19
CA PHE A 26 0.11 -3.47 15.57
C PHE A 26 1.52 -3.92 15.95
N TYR A 27 2.54 -3.33 15.32
CA TYR A 27 3.93 -3.56 15.69
C TYR A 27 4.31 -2.86 17.00
N LEU A 28 3.84 -1.61 17.19
CA LEU A 28 4.07 -0.83 18.42
C LEU A 28 3.42 -1.43 19.67
N ARG A 29 2.32 -2.15 19.51
CA ARG A 29 1.63 -2.84 20.61
C ARG A 29 2.48 -3.98 21.20
N GLY A 30 3.41 -4.55 20.43
CA GLY A 30 4.30 -5.62 20.91
C GLY A 30 3.51 -6.84 21.41
N GLN A 31 3.95 -7.43 22.53
CA GLN A 31 3.27 -8.56 23.18
C GLN A 31 2.18 -8.14 24.18
N ASP A 32 1.94 -6.84 24.33
CA ASP A 32 0.94 -6.34 25.28
C ASP A 32 -0.46 -6.41 24.66
N GLU A 33 -1.03 -7.61 24.72
CA GLU A 33 -2.40 -7.88 24.28
C GLU A 33 -3.44 -7.34 25.28
N SER A 34 -3.00 -6.94 26.48
CA SER A 34 -3.88 -6.58 27.59
C SER A 34 -4.38 -5.11 27.53
N GLY A 35 -5.49 -4.91 26.83
CA GLY A 35 -6.26 -3.65 26.86
C GLY A 35 -6.04 -2.69 25.67
N THR A 36 -6.70 -1.54 25.74
CA THR A 36 -6.56 -0.46 24.73
C THR A 36 -5.27 0.31 24.99
N THR A 37 -4.31 0.23 24.08
CA THR A 37 -3.04 0.97 24.20
C THR A 37 -3.21 2.42 23.73
N ILE A 38 -2.34 3.34 24.16
CA ILE A 38 -2.34 4.73 23.67
C ILE A 38 -2.24 4.82 22.13
N TRP A 39 -1.55 3.85 21.52
CA TRP A 39 -1.44 3.73 20.07
C TRP A 39 -2.78 3.43 19.39
N ASP A 40 -3.70 2.71 20.05
CA ASP A 40 -5.05 2.47 19.54
C ASP A 40 -5.88 3.74 19.49
N ALA A 41 -5.77 4.59 20.52
CA ALA A 41 -6.45 5.88 20.53
C ALA A 41 -5.90 6.83 19.46
N LEU A 42 -4.56 6.87 19.30
CA LEU A 42 -3.90 7.80 18.38
C LEU A 42 -3.99 7.38 16.91
N PHE A 43 -3.80 6.08 16.60
CA PHE A 43 -3.69 5.59 15.22
C PHE A 43 -4.86 4.70 14.79
N GLY A 44 -5.83 4.42 15.68
CA GLY A 44 -7.03 3.64 15.36
C GLY A 44 -7.89 4.22 14.25
N TRP A 45 -7.99 5.54 14.22
CA TRP A 45 -8.74 6.28 13.21
C TRP A 45 -8.01 6.36 11.86
N GLY A 46 -6.76 5.92 11.77
CA GLY A 46 -5.97 5.93 10.54
C GLY A 46 -6.55 5.06 9.41
N ILE A 47 -7.50 4.17 9.72
CA ILE A 47 -8.25 3.38 8.72
C ILE A 47 -9.01 4.26 7.72
N ILE A 48 -9.49 5.44 8.15
CA ILE A 48 -10.20 6.40 7.29
C ILE A 48 -9.28 6.89 6.16
N GLY A 49 -7.96 6.86 6.36
CA GLY A 49 -6.98 7.16 5.32
C GLY A 49 -7.15 6.28 4.08
N VAL A 50 -7.62 5.03 4.22
CA VAL A 50 -7.87 4.12 3.11
C VAL A 50 -8.96 4.70 2.18
N ASP A 51 -10.10 5.08 2.76
CA ASP A 51 -11.24 5.62 2.01
C ASP A 51 -10.86 6.91 1.27
N ILE A 52 -10.21 7.84 1.98
CA ILE A 52 -9.73 9.11 1.40
C ILE A 52 -8.75 8.85 0.25
N PHE A 53 -7.79 7.95 0.44
CA PHE A 53 -6.80 7.63 -0.58
C PHE A 53 -7.44 7.07 -1.85
N PHE A 54 -8.40 6.14 -1.71
CA PHE A 54 -9.07 5.52 -2.86
C PHE A 54 -10.00 6.50 -3.59
N ILE A 55 -10.79 7.31 -2.86
CA ILE A 55 -11.68 8.31 -3.45
C ILE A 55 -10.87 9.33 -4.27
N ILE A 56 -9.80 9.89 -3.72
CA ILE A 56 -8.96 10.87 -4.44
C ILE A 56 -8.26 10.22 -5.63
N SER A 57 -7.76 8.98 -5.47
CA SER A 57 -7.10 8.27 -6.56
C SER A 57 -8.07 7.96 -7.71
N GLY A 58 -9.31 7.61 -7.41
CA GLY A 58 -10.38 7.42 -8.38
C GLY A 58 -10.75 8.72 -9.09
N PHE A 59 -10.95 9.80 -8.33
CA PHE A 59 -11.20 11.13 -8.87
C PHE A 59 -10.12 11.58 -9.85
N ILE A 60 -8.83 11.49 -9.46
CA ILE A 60 -7.70 11.86 -10.33
C ILE A 60 -7.67 11.00 -11.59
N MET A 61 -7.97 9.70 -11.49
CA MET A 61 -7.99 8.80 -12.65
C MET A 61 -9.02 9.26 -13.68
N VAL A 62 -10.25 9.55 -13.26
CA VAL A 62 -11.31 10.03 -14.16
C VAL A 62 -10.96 11.41 -14.70
N TYR A 63 -10.56 12.34 -13.84
CA TYR A 63 -10.20 13.71 -14.22
C TYR A 63 -9.05 13.77 -15.24
N THR A 64 -8.04 12.91 -15.09
CA THR A 64 -6.91 12.87 -16.03
C THR A 64 -7.25 12.13 -17.33
N THR A 65 -8.24 11.25 -17.30
CA THR A 65 -8.65 10.42 -18.45
C THR A 65 -9.82 11.01 -19.22
N GLN A 66 -10.45 12.08 -18.73
CA GLN A 66 -11.65 12.70 -19.31
C GLN A 66 -11.50 13.13 -20.79
N ASN A 67 -10.28 13.45 -21.23
CA ASN A 67 -9.98 13.87 -22.60
C ASN A 67 -9.37 12.76 -23.47
N TYR A 68 -9.24 11.53 -22.96
CA TYR A 68 -8.72 10.42 -23.74
C TYR A 68 -9.83 9.85 -24.62
N THR A 69 -9.52 9.62 -25.90
CA THR A 69 -10.40 8.87 -26.80
C THR A 69 -10.62 7.48 -26.21
N GLN A 70 -11.89 7.16 -25.94
CA GLN A 70 -12.36 5.90 -25.37
C GLN A 70 -12.12 4.76 -26.37
N CYS A 71 -10.88 4.29 -26.46
CA CYS A 71 -10.47 3.18 -27.32
C CYS A 71 -9.81 2.10 -26.45
N LEU A 72 -10.01 0.82 -26.80
CA LEU A 72 -9.40 -0.33 -26.11
C LEU A 72 -7.87 -0.22 -26.01
N PHE A 73 -7.24 0.44 -26.98
CA PHE A 73 -5.80 0.72 -26.98
C PHE A 73 -5.40 1.67 -25.84
N SER A 74 -6.20 2.72 -25.57
CA SER A 74 -5.97 3.68 -24.48
C SER A 74 -6.07 3.01 -23.11
N THR A 75 -7.04 2.10 -22.92
CA THR A 75 -7.21 1.35 -21.67
C THR A 75 -6.07 0.37 -21.43
N LYS A 76 -5.63 -0.38 -22.46
CA LYS A 76 -4.46 -1.27 -22.35
C LYS A 76 -3.21 -0.48 -21.98
N ARG A 77 -2.98 0.68 -22.61
CA ARG A 77 -1.84 1.56 -22.29
C ARG A 77 -1.88 2.07 -20.85
N PHE A 78 -3.05 2.43 -20.34
CA PHE A 78 -3.22 2.82 -18.94
C PHE A 78 -2.87 1.69 -17.97
N LEU A 79 -3.37 0.48 -18.22
CA LEU A 79 -3.08 -0.70 -17.39
C LEU A 79 -1.60 -1.06 -17.40
N ILE A 80 -0.95 -1.07 -18.57
CA ILE A 80 0.49 -1.35 -18.69
C ILE A 80 1.31 -0.31 -17.90
N ASN A 81 0.99 0.98 -18.05
CA ASN A 81 1.69 2.03 -17.31
C ASN A 81 1.53 1.90 -15.79
N ARG A 82 0.38 1.39 -15.33
CA ARG A 82 0.13 1.10 -13.92
C ARG A 82 0.90 -0.16 -13.47
N ALA A 83 0.92 -1.21 -14.28
CA ALA A 83 1.65 -2.45 -13.99
C ALA A 83 3.16 -2.22 -13.89
N ILE A 84 3.76 -1.51 -14.85
CA ILE A 84 5.19 -1.17 -14.84
C ILE A 84 5.57 -0.31 -13.62
N ARG A 85 4.62 0.42 -13.03
CA ARG A 85 4.86 1.20 -11.81
C ARG A 85 4.73 0.38 -10.53
N ILE A 86 3.77 -0.54 -10.46
CA ILE A 86 3.44 -1.31 -9.24
C ILE A 86 4.30 -2.57 -9.13
N LEU A 87 4.47 -3.32 -10.23
CA LEU A 87 5.15 -4.62 -10.23
C LEU A 87 6.61 -4.55 -9.77
N PRO A 88 7.44 -3.56 -10.18
CA PRO A 88 8.84 -3.53 -9.75
C PRO A 88 8.97 -3.41 -8.23
N MET A 89 8.20 -2.50 -7.62
CA MET A 89 8.23 -2.34 -6.15
C MET A 89 7.63 -3.55 -5.43
N TYR A 90 6.60 -4.18 -6.00
CA TYR A 90 6.05 -5.41 -5.45
C TYR A 90 7.10 -6.54 -5.43
N TYR A 91 7.80 -6.80 -6.54
CA TYR A 91 8.80 -7.85 -6.60
C TYR A 91 10.03 -7.56 -5.72
N ILE A 92 10.45 -6.29 -5.63
CA ILE A 92 11.53 -5.89 -4.71
C ILE A 92 11.12 -6.14 -3.26
N GLY A 93 9.93 -5.72 -2.86
CA GLY A 93 9.41 -5.98 -1.52
C GLY A 93 9.29 -7.47 -1.23
N LEU A 94 8.75 -8.24 -2.17
CA LEU A 94 8.64 -9.69 -2.06
C LEU A 94 10.02 -10.34 -1.89
N LEU A 95 11.01 -9.95 -2.69
CA LEU A 95 12.37 -10.47 -2.59
C LEU A 95 13.00 -10.14 -1.22
N ILE A 96 12.86 -8.89 -0.77
CA ILE A 96 13.39 -8.46 0.54
C ILE A 96 12.72 -9.25 1.68
N THR A 97 11.39 -9.35 1.68
CA THR A 97 10.64 -10.13 2.68
C THR A 97 11.01 -11.61 2.61
N PHE A 98 11.16 -12.18 1.42
CA PHE A 98 11.59 -13.56 1.23
C PHE A 98 13.01 -13.80 1.78
N LEU A 99 13.96 -12.91 1.52
CA LEU A 99 15.33 -13.03 2.03
C LEU A 99 15.42 -12.83 3.55
N LEU A 100 14.66 -11.88 4.11
CA LEU A 100 14.72 -11.58 5.55
C LEU A 100 13.93 -12.60 6.40
N SER A 101 12.75 -13.03 5.93
CA SER A 101 11.85 -13.91 6.70
C SER A 101 11.83 -15.34 6.16
N GLY A 102 11.77 -15.52 4.85
CA GLY A 102 11.70 -16.83 4.20
C GLY A 102 13.00 -17.62 4.32
N ALA A 103 14.17 -17.00 4.11
CA ALA A 103 15.46 -17.67 4.27
C ALA A 103 15.72 -18.06 5.73
N MET A 104 15.34 -17.22 6.70
CA MET A 104 15.42 -17.59 8.13
C MET A 104 14.53 -18.78 8.46
N SER A 105 13.31 -18.86 7.90
CA SER A 105 12.40 -20.00 8.14
C SER A 105 12.96 -21.34 7.63
N THR A 106 13.56 -21.37 6.43
CA THR A 106 14.14 -22.60 5.87
C THR A 106 15.41 -23.06 6.57
N PHE A 107 16.18 -22.14 7.17
CA PHE A 107 17.43 -22.47 7.87
C PHE A 107 17.27 -22.64 9.39
N HIS A 108 16.21 -22.11 10.01
CA HIS A 108 16.01 -22.12 11.47
C HIS A 108 14.99 -23.16 11.96
N TYR A 109 14.17 -23.76 11.06
CA TYR A 109 13.23 -24.85 11.38
C TYR A 109 13.42 -26.05 10.42
N PRO A 110 14.52 -26.82 10.53
CA PRO A 110 14.76 -28.00 9.68
C PRO A 110 13.65 -29.07 9.81
N GLU A 111 12.96 -29.13 10.96
CA GLU A 111 11.81 -30.02 11.21
C GLU A 111 10.61 -29.78 10.29
N LYS A 112 10.46 -28.59 9.68
CA LYS A 112 9.34 -28.33 8.74
C LYS A 112 9.62 -28.82 7.31
N VAL A 113 10.88 -29.06 6.98
CA VAL A 113 11.30 -29.56 5.66
C VAL A 113 11.38 -31.10 5.64
N GLN A 114 11.57 -31.74 6.80
CA GLN A 114 11.59 -33.21 6.94
C GLN A 114 10.22 -33.89 6.83
N ASN A 115 9.12 -33.12 6.96
CA ASN A 115 7.75 -33.64 6.90
C ASN A 115 7.06 -33.35 5.55
N LEU A 116 7.83 -32.99 4.52
CA LEU A 116 7.42 -32.90 3.11
C LEU A 116 8.01 -34.09 2.34
#